data_AF-A0A972KYC4-F1
#
_entry.id   AF-A0A972KYC4-F1
#
_cell.length_a   1.000
_cell.length_b   1.000
_cell.length_c   1.000
_cell.angle_alpha   90.00
_cell.angle_beta   90.00
_cell.angle_gamma   90.00
#
_symmetry.space_group_name_H-M   'P 1'
#
loop_
_entity.id
_entity.type
_entity.pdbx_description
1 polymer ?
#
loop_
_entity_poly.entity_id
_entity_poly.type
_entity_poly.pdbx_seq_one_letter_code
_entity_poly.pdbx_strand_id
1 'polypeptide(L)'
;MDLLSVIRRWHGRDKLSIREISRRTGLSRHMIRKYLASGIVEPKYPLRHSVSKLDPFAGTLSTWLKREAGRNRKRWQSLKMLHRDLVGLGFDGSYDRVAAFARDWRQQQREADNRASRSTMTTRLLNKYCITTFPLRLPCGDAAINQQVCTGHV
;
A
#
# COMPACT_ATOMS: atom_id res chain seq x y z
N MET A 1 25.57 18.01 3.46
CA MET A 1 24.75 19.22 3.71
C MET A 1 23.64 19.27 2.68
N ASP A 2 22.38 19.22 3.10
CA ASP A 2 21.26 19.30 2.15
C ASP A 2 21.14 20.71 1.57
N LEU A 3 21.19 20.83 0.24
CA LEU A 3 21.09 22.09 -0.50
C LEU A 3 19.84 22.90 -0.10
N LEU A 4 18.73 22.21 0.16
CA LEU A 4 17.46 22.82 0.58
C LEU A 4 17.52 23.48 1.96
N SER A 5 18.30 22.91 2.88
CA SER A 5 18.49 23.47 4.23
C SER A 5 19.20 24.83 4.17
N VAL A 6 20.17 24.98 3.28
CA VAL A 6 20.92 26.23 3.06
C VAL A 6 20.02 27.30 2.43
N ILE A 7 19.24 26.94 1.42
CA ILE A 7 18.30 27.86 0.74
C ILE A 7 17.26 28.41 1.72
N ARG A 8 16.70 27.56 2.59
CA ARG A 8 15.71 27.98 3.61
C ARG A 8 16.33 28.91 4.64
N ARG A 9 17.57 28.63 5.09
CA ARG A 9 18.30 29.49 6.03
C ARG A 9 18.56 30.87 5.42
N TRP A 10 19.06 30.92 4.20
CA TRP A 10 19.36 32.15 3.47
C TRP A 10 18.14 33.02 3.21
N HIS A 11 16.99 32.42 2.85
CA HIS A 11 15.75 33.16 2.64
C HIS A 11 15.11 33.60 3.96
N GLY A 12 15.11 32.74 4.99
CA GLY A 12 14.40 32.98 6.25
C GLY A 12 15.17 33.89 7.21
N ARG A 13 16.42 33.54 7.55
CA ARG A 13 17.22 34.30 8.52
C ARG A 13 17.95 35.46 7.88
N ASP A 14 18.66 35.18 6.79
CA ASP A 14 19.54 36.17 6.16
C ASP A 14 18.76 37.11 5.21
N LYS A 15 17.45 36.85 5.02
CA LYS A 15 16.53 37.60 4.15
C LYS A 15 17.10 37.88 2.74
N LEU A 16 17.93 36.97 2.22
CA LEU A 16 18.53 37.10 0.92
C LEU A 16 17.47 37.00 -0.17
N SER A 17 17.57 37.87 -1.18
CA SER A 17 16.67 37.83 -2.32
C SER A 17 16.81 36.52 -3.11
N ILE A 18 15.72 36.07 -3.73
CA ILE A 18 15.71 34.86 -4.57
C ILE A 18 16.77 34.96 -5.69
N ARG A 19 17.06 36.16 -6.18
CA ARG A 19 18.10 36.42 -7.20
C ARG A 19 19.50 36.16 -6.66
N GLU A 20 19.77 36.56 -5.43
CA GLU A 20 21.06 36.33 -4.77
C GLU A 20 21.28 34.84 -4.50
N ILE A 21 20.24 34.15 -4.02
CA ILE A 21 20.28 32.69 -3.82
C ILE A 21 20.54 31.97 -5.14
N SER A 22 19.91 32.42 -6.24
CA SER A 22 20.14 31.87 -7.59
C SER A 22 21.59 32.03 -8.06
N ARG A 23 22.19 33.20 -7.85
CA ARG A 23 23.61 33.45 -8.20
C ARG A 23 24.57 32.56 -7.41
N ARG A 24 24.29 32.32 -6.13
CA ARG A 24 25.16 31.50 -5.26
C ARG A 24 24.99 30.00 -5.45
N THR A 25 23.78 29.52 -5.71
CA THR A 25 23.47 28.09 -5.85
C THR A 25 23.50 27.58 -7.29
N GLY A 26 23.49 28.48 -8.28
CA GLY A 26 23.35 28.11 -9.69
C GLY A 26 21.97 27.57 -10.07
N LEU A 27 21.00 27.55 -9.14
CA LEU A 27 19.66 27.06 -9.40
C LEU A 27 18.80 28.10 -10.10
N SER A 28 17.87 27.64 -10.94
CA SER A 28 16.89 28.51 -11.55
C SER A 28 16.00 29.16 -10.49
N ARG A 29 15.71 30.45 -10.66
CA ARG A 29 14.77 31.21 -9.82
C ARG A 29 13.40 30.54 -9.65
N HIS A 30 12.97 29.75 -10.63
CA HIS A 30 11.71 29.00 -10.57
C HIS A 30 11.80 27.83 -9.58
N MET A 31 12.90 27.09 -9.61
CA MET A 31 13.17 25.98 -8.70
C MET A 31 13.27 26.46 -7.25
N ILE A 32 13.94 27.59 -7.00
CA ILE A 32 14.03 28.19 -5.66
C ILE A 32 12.64 28.56 -5.14
N ARG A 33 11.79 29.20 -5.99
CA ARG A 33 10.38 29.46 -5.63
C ARG A 33 9.62 28.18 -5.31
N LYS A 34 9.76 27.15 -6.14
CA LYS A 34 9.11 25.85 -5.93
C LYS A 34 9.53 25.22 -4.60
N TYR A 35 10.81 25.29 -4.26
CA TYR A 35 11.36 24.71 -3.03
C TYR A 35 11.00 25.50 -1.75
N LEU A 36 10.90 26.83 -1.85
CA LEU A 36 10.39 27.65 -0.76
C LEU A 36 8.89 27.43 -0.54
N ALA A 37 8.11 27.23 -1.62
CA ALA A 37 6.68 27.00 -1.54
C ALA A 37 6.31 25.59 -1.08
N SER A 38 7.05 24.56 -1.52
CA SER A 38 6.66 23.17 -1.29
C SER A 38 6.99 22.66 0.12
N GLY A 39 7.98 23.23 0.82
CA GLY A 39 8.39 22.76 2.15
C GLY A 39 8.94 21.31 2.19
N ILE A 40 8.93 20.60 1.07
CA ILE A 40 9.38 19.21 0.95
C ILE A 40 10.92 19.16 0.90
N VAL A 41 11.49 18.27 1.71
CA VAL A 41 12.94 18.11 1.92
C VAL A 41 13.60 17.29 0.80
N GLU A 42 12.83 16.47 0.08
CA GLU A 42 13.37 15.65 -0.99
C GLU A 42 12.39 15.60 -2.17
N PRO A 43 12.75 16.15 -3.35
CA PRO A 43 11.90 16.05 -4.53
C PRO A 43 11.87 14.58 -5.00
N LYS A 44 10.91 13.83 -4.45
CA LYS A 44 10.70 12.44 -4.85
C LYS A 44 9.96 12.41 -6.17
N TYR A 45 10.56 11.79 -7.18
CA TYR A 45 9.84 11.48 -8.40
C TYR A 45 8.64 10.57 -8.06
N PRO A 46 7.45 10.84 -8.61
CA PRO A 46 6.34 9.92 -8.46
C PRO A 46 6.75 8.56 -9.03
N LEU A 47 6.33 7.49 -8.35
CA LEU A 47 6.61 6.15 -8.81
C LEU A 47 5.95 5.97 -10.19
N ARG A 48 6.73 5.50 -11.18
CA ARG A 48 6.19 5.25 -12.51
C ARG A 48 5.29 4.02 -12.45
N HIS A 49 3.99 4.21 -12.62
CA HIS A 49 3.05 3.12 -12.83
C HIS A 49 2.96 2.85 -14.33
N SER A 50 3.72 1.88 -14.83
CA SER A 50 3.53 1.37 -16.20
C SER A 50 2.40 0.34 -16.19
N VAL A 51 1.30 0.64 -16.88
CA VAL A 51 0.23 -0.34 -17.12
C VAL A 51 0.83 -1.54 -17.86
N SER A 52 0.76 -2.71 -17.25
CA SER A 52 1.24 -3.94 -17.86
C SER A 52 0.11 -4.57 -18.67
N LYS A 53 0.45 -5.21 -19.80
CA LYS A 53 -0.53 -5.99 -20.59
C LYS A 53 -1.21 -7.10 -19.76
N LEU A 54 -0.64 -7.46 -18.61
CA LEU A 54 -1.16 -8.47 -17.70
C LEU A 54 -2.18 -7.91 -16.69
N ASP A 55 -2.24 -6.59 -16.49
CA ASP A 55 -3.10 -5.96 -15.48
C ASP A 55 -4.59 -6.30 -15.67
N PRO A 56 -5.17 -6.31 -16.89
CA PRO A 56 -6.56 -6.71 -17.09
C PRO A 56 -6.85 -8.17 -16.72
N PHE A 57 -5.84 -9.04 -16.83
CA PHE A 57 -5.96 -10.48 -16.58
C PHE A 57 -5.49 -10.89 -15.18
N ALA A 58 -4.92 -9.97 -14.41
CA ALA A 58 -4.36 -10.23 -13.08
C ALA A 58 -5.40 -10.83 -12.13
N GLY A 59 -6.65 -10.35 -12.19
CA GLY A 59 -7.75 -10.89 -11.40
C GLY A 59 -8.03 -12.36 -11.70
N THR A 60 -8.22 -12.68 -12.98
CA THR A 60 -8.45 -14.05 -13.48
C THR A 60 -7.30 -14.98 -13.11
N LEU A 61 -6.06 -14.54 -13.35
CA LEU A 61 -4.86 -15.31 -13.04
C LEU A 61 -4.70 -15.57 -11.54
N SER A 62 -5.01 -14.58 -10.70
CA SER A 62 -4.99 -14.76 -9.24
C SER A 62 -6.01 -15.81 -8.76
N THR A 63 -7.20 -15.84 -9.36
CA THR A 63 -8.25 -16.82 -9.06
C THR A 63 -7.83 -18.22 -9.47
N TRP A 64 -7.20 -18.37 -10.64
CA TRP A 64 -6.67 -19.66 -11.08
C TRP A 64 -5.52 -20.13 -10.19
N LEU A 65 -4.57 -19.26 -9.83
CA LEU A 65 -3.48 -19.60 -8.92
C LEU A 65 -3.98 -20.03 -7.54
N LYS A 66 -5.00 -19.35 -6.99
CA LYS A 66 -5.66 -19.75 -5.73
C LYS A 66 -6.29 -21.14 -5.83
N ARG A 67 -7.04 -21.40 -6.91
CA ARG A 67 -7.66 -22.71 -7.16
C ARG A 67 -6.62 -23.82 -7.23
N GLU A 68 -5.52 -23.56 -7.93
CA GLU A 68 -4.46 -24.53 -8.10
C GLU A 68 -3.64 -24.78 -6.83
N ALA A 69 -3.48 -23.77 -5.96
CA ALA A 69 -2.78 -23.93 -4.68
C ALA A 69 -3.47 -24.94 -3.75
N GLY A 70 -4.79 -25.12 -3.86
CA GLY A 70 -5.54 -26.11 -3.09
C GLY A 70 -5.62 -27.51 -3.74
N ARG A 71 -5.15 -27.69 -4.98
CA ARG A 71 -5.23 -28.99 -5.68
C ARG A 71 -4.06 -29.90 -5.30
N ASN A 72 -4.30 -31.21 -5.42
CA ASN A 72 -3.21 -32.19 -5.31
C ASN A 72 -2.13 -31.91 -6.37
N ARG A 73 -0.87 -31.94 -5.95
CA ARG A 73 0.32 -31.67 -6.76
C ARG A 73 0.35 -32.40 -8.10
N LYS A 74 -0.17 -33.64 -8.17
CA LYS A 74 -0.22 -34.44 -9.42
C LYS A 74 -1.21 -33.90 -10.46
N ARG A 75 -2.25 -33.19 -10.03
CA ARG A 75 -3.31 -32.62 -10.88
C ARG A 75 -3.17 -31.11 -11.05
N TRP A 76 -2.11 -30.52 -10.51
CA TRP A 76 -1.86 -29.08 -10.59
C TRP A 76 -1.55 -28.71 -12.05
N GLN A 77 -2.33 -27.79 -12.62
CA GLN A 77 -2.02 -27.19 -13.91
C GLN A 77 -0.65 -26.49 -13.90
N SER A 78 0.15 -26.77 -14.93
CA SER A 78 1.42 -26.08 -15.15
C SER A 78 1.19 -24.62 -15.53
N LEU A 79 2.13 -23.74 -15.18
CA LEU A 79 2.05 -22.31 -15.51
C LEU A 79 2.04 -22.06 -17.03
N LYS A 80 2.66 -22.96 -17.80
CA LYS A 80 2.60 -22.96 -19.27
C LYS A 80 1.17 -23.20 -19.77
N MET A 81 0.38 -24.01 -19.06
CA MET A 81 -1.01 -24.27 -19.39
C MET A 81 -1.88 -23.07 -19.05
N LEU A 82 -1.70 -22.48 -17.87
CA LEU A 82 -2.37 -21.22 -17.49
C LEU A 82 -2.08 -20.09 -18.48
N HIS A 83 -0.85 -20.00 -19.00
CA HIS A 83 -0.53 -19.05 -20.06
C HIS A 83 -1.29 -19.33 -21.36
N ARG A 84 -1.40 -20.59 -21.79
CA ARG A 84 -2.19 -20.97 -22.98
C ARG A 84 -3.66 -20.60 -22.81
N ASP A 85 -4.21 -20.86 -21.63
CA ASP A 85 -5.59 -20.49 -21.30
C ASP A 85 -5.76 -18.95 -21.32
N LEU A 86 -4.76 -18.20 -20.86
CA LEU A 86 -4.73 -16.73 -20.95
C LEU A 86 -4.69 -16.23 -22.39
N VAL A 87 -3.88 -16.86 -23.25
CA VAL A 87 -3.81 -16.53 -24.69
C VAL A 87 -5.16 -16.78 -25.36
N GLY A 88 -5.87 -17.84 -24.99
CA GLY A 88 -7.24 -18.10 -25.45
C GLY A 88 -8.25 -17.01 -25.05
N LEU A 89 -7.98 -16.29 -23.96
CA LEU A 89 -8.77 -15.13 -23.52
C LEU A 89 -8.34 -13.79 -24.17
N GLY A 90 -7.37 -13.83 -25.10
CA GLY A 90 -6.88 -12.64 -25.80
C GLY A 90 -5.65 -11.98 -25.18
N PHE A 91 -4.88 -12.70 -24.35
CA PHE A 91 -3.60 -12.20 -23.85
C PHE A 91 -2.48 -12.30 -24.90
N ASP A 92 -1.87 -11.15 -25.22
CA ASP A 92 -0.75 -10.99 -26.16
C ASP A 92 0.62 -10.78 -25.45
N GLY A 93 0.72 -11.09 -24.16
CA GLY A 93 1.98 -10.93 -23.43
C GLY A 93 2.88 -12.17 -23.46
N SER A 94 4.14 -12.00 -23.07
CA SER A 94 5.07 -13.12 -22.88
C SER A 94 4.71 -13.97 -21.65
N TYR A 95 5.00 -15.27 -21.75
CA TYR A 95 5.02 -16.21 -20.63
C TYR A 95 5.80 -15.67 -19.43
N ASP A 96 6.89 -14.94 -19.64
CA ASP A 96 7.74 -14.43 -18.56
C ASP A 96 7.01 -13.46 -17.64
N ARG A 97 6.03 -12.71 -18.17
CA ARG A 97 5.19 -11.80 -17.37
C ARG A 97 4.25 -12.59 -16.47
N VAL A 98 3.65 -13.64 -16.99
CA VAL A 98 2.82 -14.58 -16.22
C VAL A 98 3.67 -15.30 -15.17
N ALA A 99 4.91 -15.66 -15.51
CA ALA A 99 5.87 -16.26 -14.59
C ALA A 99 6.29 -15.32 -13.46
N ALA A 100 6.60 -14.06 -13.76
CA ALA A 100 6.90 -13.04 -12.77
C ALA A 100 5.71 -12.86 -11.81
N PHE A 101 4.50 -12.66 -12.36
CA PHE A 101 3.29 -12.53 -11.55
C PHE A 101 3.06 -13.73 -10.63
N ALA A 102 3.24 -14.96 -11.12
CA ALA A 102 3.08 -16.16 -10.29
C ALA A 102 4.15 -16.27 -9.18
N ARG A 103 5.38 -15.79 -9.41
CA ARG A 103 6.42 -15.74 -8.37
C ARG A 103 6.04 -14.72 -7.29
N ASP A 104 5.64 -13.54 -7.70
CA ASP A 104 5.21 -12.45 -6.80
C ASP A 104 3.99 -12.87 -5.98
N TRP A 105 3.00 -13.51 -6.63
CA TRP A 105 1.83 -14.05 -5.96
C TRP A 105 2.20 -15.09 -4.89
N ARG A 106 3.10 -16.04 -5.20
CA ARG A 106 3.57 -17.03 -4.21
C ARG A 106 4.36 -16.38 -3.08
N GLN A 107 5.13 -15.33 -3.36
CA GLN A 107 5.85 -14.58 -2.34
C GLN A 107 4.87 -13.88 -1.40
N GLN A 108 3.84 -13.22 -1.93
CA GLN A 108 2.80 -12.58 -1.13
C GLN A 108 2.05 -13.60 -0.26
N GLN A 109 1.75 -14.81 -0.77
CA GLN A 109 1.16 -15.87 0.07
C GLN A 109 2.09 -16.29 1.20
N ARG A 110 3.38 -16.55 0.92
CA ARG A 110 4.35 -16.87 1.98
C ARG A 110 4.49 -15.76 3.01
N GLU A 111 4.50 -14.50 2.57
CA GLU A 111 4.56 -13.35 3.47
C GLU A 111 3.31 -13.23 4.33
N ALA A 112 2.12 -13.52 3.77
CA ALA A 112 0.86 -13.57 4.52
C ALA A 112 0.87 -14.71 5.56
N ASP A 113 1.30 -15.91 5.17
CA ASP A 113 1.45 -17.05 6.09
C ASP A 113 2.46 -16.73 7.21
N ASN A 114 3.60 -16.13 6.86
CA ASN A 114 4.62 -15.69 7.80
C ASN A 114 4.15 -14.56 8.72
N ARG A 115 3.18 -13.74 8.28
CA ARG A 115 2.56 -12.70 9.11
C ARG A 115 1.54 -13.32 10.07
N ALA A 116 0.76 -14.28 9.60
CA ALA A 116 -0.19 -15.04 10.41
C ALA A 116 0.53 -15.85 11.50
N SER A 117 1.64 -16.52 11.16
CA SER A 117 2.45 -17.27 12.12
C SER A 117 3.12 -16.36 13.15
N ARG A 118 3.67 -15.20 12.75
CA ARG A 118 4.22 -14.19 13.67
C ARG A 118 3.16 -13.61 14.62
N SER A 119 1.97 -13.30 14.12
CA SER A 119 0.85 -12.84 14.96
C SER A 119 0.43 -13.90 15.98
N THR A 120 0.47 -15.19 15.59
CA THR A 120 0.16 -16.32 16.48
C THR A 120 1.20 -16.48 17.58
N MET A 121 2.46 -16.12 17.30
CA MET A 121 3.56 -16.12 18.28
C MET A 121 3.40 -15.00 19.33
N THR A 122 2.83 -13.85 18.96
CA THR A 122 2.54 -12.74 19.89
C THR A 122 1.25 -12.92 20.69
N THR A 123 0.19 -13.51 20.10
CA THR A 123 -1.09 -13.73 20.82
C THR A 123 -1.04 -14.89 21.83
N ARG A 124 0.00 -15.72 21.83
CA ARG A 124 0.18 -16.79 22.83
C ARG A 124 0.77 -16.29 24.16
N LEU A 125 1.24 -15.03 24.23
CA LEU A 125 1.75 -14.41 25.47
C LEU A 125 0.74 -13.49 26.17
N LEU A 126 -0.37 -13.12 25.53
CA LEU A 126 -1.45 -12.35 26.17
C LEU A 126 -2.63 -13.22 26.64
N ASN A 127 -2.54 -14.55 26.53
CA ASN A 127 -3.51 -15.47 27.11
C ASN A 127 -2.99 -16.17 28.38
N LYS A 128 -2.23 -15.45 29.21
CA LYS A 128 -1.91 -15.83 30.60
C LYS A 128 -2.53 -14.92 31.65
N TYR A 129 -3.17 -13.81 31.26
CA TYR A 129 -3.83 -12.88 32.19
C TYR A 129 -5.24 -12.51 31.71
N CYS A 130 -6.12 -13.51 31.53
CA CYS A 130 -7.56 -13.23 31.49
C CYS A 130 -8.37 -14.46 31.90
N ILE A 131 -8.04 -15.05 33.05
CA ILE A 131 -8.92 -15.99 33.73
C ILE A 131 -8.77 -15.68 35.22
N THR A 132 -9.68 -14.86 35.77
CA THR A 132 -10.40 -15.11 37.02
C THR A 132 -11.23 -13.87 37.42
N THR A 133 -12.48 -14.15 37.82
CA THR A 133 -13.40 -13.35 38.68
C THR A 133 -14.13 -12.16 38.04
N PHE A 134 -15.43 -12.31 37.70
CA PHE A 134 -16.54 -12.04 38.64
C PHE A 134 -17.91 -12.24 37.94
N PRO A 135 -18.94 -12.83 38.60
CA PRO A 135 -20.23 -13.16 37.99
C PRO A 135 -21.31 -12.08 38.19
N LEU A 136 -22.20 -11.99 37.20
CA LEU A 136 -23.64 -11.65 37.27
C LEU A 136 -24.10 -10.40 38.04
N ARG A 137 -24.62 -9.41 37.28
CA ARG A 137 -26.01 -8.93 37.47
C ARG A 137 -26.50 -8.08 36.29
N LEU A 138 -27.50 -8.61 35.59
CA LEU A 138 -28.50 -7.82 34.87
C LEU A 138 -29.27 -6.94 35.89
N PRO A 139 -29.77 -5.78 35.47
CA PRO A 139 -31.23 -5.67 35.46
C PRO A 139 -31.80 -5.04 34.19
N CYS A 140 -32.99 -5.53 33.85
CA CYS A 140 -33.96 -4.95 32.93
C CYS A 140 -34.34 -3.51 33.35
N GLY A 141 -34.71 -2.68 32.37
CA GLY A 141 -35.31 -1.37 32.61
C GLY A 141 -35.60 -0.63 31.32
N ASP A 142 -36.86 -0.68 30.91
CA ASP A 142 -37.45 -0.06 29.73
C ASP A 142 -37.21 1.46 29.62
N ALA A 143 -37.09 1.96 28.38
CA ALA A 143 -37.80 3.16 27.92
C ALA A 143 -37.62 3.33 26.41
N ALA A 144 -38.74 3.19 25.70
CA ALA A 144 -38.92 3.65 24.33
C ALA A 144 -38.72 5.17 24.21
N ILE A 145 -38.45 5.64 22.98
CA ILE A 145 -39.12 6.75 22.26
C ILE A 145 -38.13 7.36 21.25
N ASN A 146 -38.34 6.94 19.99
CA ASN A 146 -38.60 7.76 18.81
C ASN A 146 -37.55 8.74 18.22
N GLN A 147 -37.53 8.70 16.88
CA GLN A 147 -36.86 9.55 15.91
C GLN A 147 -37.08 11.05 16.16
N GLN A 148 -36.08 11.90 15.91
CA GLN A 148 -36.17 13.00 14.93
C GLN A 148 -34.82 13.75 14.79
N VAL A 149 -34.26 13.67 13.57
CA VAL A 149 -33.62 14.71 12.75
C VAL A 149 -33.34 16.08 13.41
N CYS A 150 -32.08 16.52 13.43
CA CYS A 150 -31.68 17.94 13.45
C CYS A 150 -30.45 18.16 12.56
N THR A 151 -30.71 18.47 11.29
CA THR A 151 -29.78 19.13 10.37
C THR A 151 -29.96 20.64 10.45
N GLY A 152 -28.87 21.41 10.33
CA GLY A 152 -28.88 22.64 9.53
C GLY A 152 -28.95 23.97 10.27
N HIS A 153 -27.78 24.60 10.37
CA HIS A 153 -27.52 26.01 10.63
C HIS A 153 -28.02 26.89 9.45
N VAL A 154 -28.46 28.11 9.76
CA VAL A 154 -28.39 29.29 8.86
C VAL A 154 -27.57 30.33 9.61
#